data_AF-A0A7C1WGR6-F1
#
_entry.id   AF-A0A7C1WGR6-F1
#
_cell.length_a   1.000
_cell.length_b   1.000
_cell.length_c   1.000
_cell.angle_alpha   90.00
_cell.angle_beta   90.00
_cell.angle_gamma   90.00
#
_symmetry.space_group_name_H-M   'P 1'
#
loop_
_entity.id
_entity.type
_entity.pdbx_description
1 polymer ?
#
loop_
_entity_poly.entity_id
_entity_poly.type
_entity_poly.pdbx_seq_one_letter_code
_entity_poly.pdbx_strand_id
1 'polypeptide(L)'
;MAARIGVGFLLILGAANATAQEPLGSRWAAVEALPPESQDRLPRAAALLMEAGDFGGALLLAERALERDPENLELLWRAASISVSLRDAGRARRHADALWAAVQDRASGDREWQSAALELERSADQLEEHAAERVRLLRRARLLSGGIFAVLLAALAWLLRADAAGRPGSGKVQEPVL
;
A
#
# COMPACT_ATOMS: atom_id res chain seq x y z
N MET A 1 13.07 -24.23 1.09
CA MET A 1 11.94 -24.40 0.15
C MET A 1 11.35 -23.02 -0.13
N ALA A 2 11.80 -22.38 -1.22
CA ALA A 2 11.32 -21.06 -1.62
C ALA A 2 10.06 -21.24 -2.50
N ALA A 3 8.93 -20.75 -2.02
CA ALA A 3 7.66 -20.78 -2.74
C ALA A 3 7.73 -19.85 -3.96
N ARG A 4 7.70 -20.45 -5.15
CA ARG A 4 7.44 -19.74 -6.41
C ARG A 4 5.95 -19.40 -6.42
N ILE A 5 5.59 -18.20 -6.01
CA ILE A 5 4.23 -17.67 -6.19
C ILE A 5 4.06 -17.46 -7.69
N GLY A 6 3.00 -18.09 -8.24
CA GLY A 6 2.77 -18.19 -9.66
C GLY A 6 2.56 -16.84 -10.31
N VAL A 7 3.56 -16.38 -11.04
CA VAL A 7 3.45 -15.39 -12.13
C VAL A 7 2.77 -16.06 -13.33
N GLY A 8 1.60 -16.66 -13.09
CA GLY A 8 0.88 -17.49 -14.07
C GLY A 8 -0.04 -16.68 -14.98
N PHE A 9 -0.27 -15.40 -14.66
CA PHE A 9 -1.22 -14.53 -15.34
C PHE A 9 -0.57 -13.27 -15.91
N LEU A 10 0.70 -13.38 -16.31
CA LEU A 10 1.47 -12.31 -16.98
C LEU A 10 1.89 -12.72 -18.40
N LEU A 11 1.31 -13.80 -18.93
CA LEU A 11 1.73 -14.41 -20.20
C LEU A 11 0.65 -14.55 -21.29
N ILE A 12 -0.60 -14.13 -21.06
CA ILE A 12 -1.66 -14.25 -22.09
C ILE A 12 -1.89 -12.94 -22.89
N LEU A 13 -1.16 -11.87 -22.57
CA LEU A 13 -0.96 -10.71 -23.46
C LEU A 13 0.51 -10.46 -23.82
N GLY A 14 1.35 -11.51 -23.71
CA GLY A 14 2.79 -11.44 -23.92
C GLY A 14 3.40 -12.55 -24.79
N ALA A 15 2.58 -13.35 -25.48
CA ALA A 15 3.05 -14.50 -26.27
C ALA A 15 2.89 -14.33 -27.79
N ALA A 16 2.90 -13.10 -28.29
CA ALA A 16 3.11 -12.81 -29.70
C ALA A 16 4.10 -11.64 -29.83
N ASN A 17 5.23 -11.90 -30.47
CA ASN A 17 6.28 -10.96 -30.88
C ASN A 17 7.30 -10.50 -29.82
N ALA A 18 8.36 -11.30 -29.69
CA ALA A 18 9.71 -10.81 -29.40
C ALA A 18 10.35 -10.09 -30.61
N THR A 19 9.54 -9.43 -31.45
CA THR A 19 10.02 -8.46 -32.43
C THR A 19 10.08 -7.13 -31.72
N ALA A 20 11.26 -6.52 -31.64
CA ALA A 20 11.53 -5.14 -31.18
C ALA A 20 10.29 -4.42 -30.63
N GLN A 21 10.03 -4.54 -29.32
CA GLN A 21 9.04 -3.67 -28.69
C GLN A 21 9.46 -2.25 -29.03
N GLU A 22 8.55 -1.49 -29.66
CA GLU A 22 8.85 -0.11 -29.99
C GLU A 22 9.29 0.63 -28.72
N PRO A 23 10.31 1.52 -28.82
CA PRO A 23 10.73 2.32 -27.69
C PRO A 23 9.54 2.99 -27.01
N LEU A 24 9.58 3.08 -25.67
CA LEU A 24 8.50 3.69 -24.87
C LEU A 24 8.07 5.06 -25.44
N GLY A 25 9.03 5.85 -25.94
CA GLY A 25 8.76 7.15 -26.57
C GLY A 25 7.88 7.05 -27.83
N SER A 26 8.10 6.08 -28.72
CA SER A 26 7.27 5.89 -29.91
C SER A 26 5.85 5.46 -29.55
N ARG A 27 5.72 4.55 -28.57
CA ARG A 27 4.42 4.10 -28.06
C ARG A 27 3.66 5.24 -27.35
N TRP A 28 4.37 6.09 -26.63
CA TRP A 28 3.79 7.28 -26.01
C TRP A 28 3.30 8.28 -27.06
N ALA A 29 4.08 8.54 -28.11
CA ALA A 29 3.67 9.39 -29.22
C ALA A 29 2.40 8.86 -29.91
N ALA A 30 2.25 7.54 -30.03
CA ALA A 30 1.03 6.93 -30.55
C ALA A 30 -0.20 7.18 -29.66
N VAL A 31 -0.03 7.25 -28.33
CA VAL A 31 -1.10 7.63 -27.40
C VAL A 31 -1.41 9.12 -27.50
N GLU A 32 -0.40 9.98 -27.66
CA GLU A 32 -0.59 11.42 -27.82
C GLU A 32 -1.32 11.79 -29.11
N ALA A 33 -1.12 11.01 -30.16
CA ALA A 33 -1.80 11.15 -31.45
C ALA A 33 -3.29 10.75 -31.41
N LEU A 34 -3.75 10.04 -30.38
CA LEU A 34 -5.17 9.75 -30.22
C LEU A 34 -5.94 11.03 -29.87
N PRO A 35 -7.19 11.21 -30.35
CA PRO A 35 -8.04 12.31 -29.92
C PRO A 35 -8.14 12.38 -28.38
N PRO A 36 -8.12 13.56 -27.75
CA PRO A 36 -8.23 13.71 -26.30
C PRO A 36 -9.48 13.02 -25.69
N GLU A 37 -10.57 13.01 -26.45
CA GLU A 37 -11.85 12.38 -26.12
C GLU A 37 -11.87 10.86 -26.36
N SER A 38 -10.84 10.30 -27.00
CA SER A 38 -10.76 8.87 -27.27
C SER A 38 -10.84 8.05 -26.00
N GLN A 39 -11.71 7.05 -25.99
CA GLN A 39 -11.87 6.11 -24.87
C GLN A 39 -10.61 5.26 -24.68
N ASP A 40 -9.84 5.02 -25.74
CA ASP A 40 -8.60 4.24 -25.70
C ASP A 40 -7.41 5.00 -25.13
N ARG A 41 -7.47 6.34 -25.08
CA ARG A 41 -6.30 7.16 -24.72
C ARG A 41 -5.88 6.94 -23.28
N LEU A 42 -6.82 6.98 -22.33
CA LEU A 42 -6.53 6.80 -20.90
C LEU A 42 -6.06 5.38 -20.56
N PRO A 43 -6.74 4.29 -21.01
CA PRO A 43 -6.26 2.92 -20.79
C PRO A 43 -4.85 2.68 -21.31
N ARG A 44 -4.54 3.15 -22.53
CA ARG A 44 -3.21 2.97 -23.14
C ARG A 44 -2.14 3.79 -22.42
N ALA A 45 -2.45 5.02 -22.04
CA ALA A 45 -1.53 5.84 -21.24
C ALA A 45 -1.24 5.18 -19.88
N ALA A 46 -2.27 4.67 -19.19
CA ALA A 46 -2.11 3.95 -17.92
C ALA A 46 -1.21 2.72 -18.07
N ALA A 47 -1.38 1.95 -19.15
CA ALA A 47 -0.52 0.81 -19.48
C ALA A 47 0.96 1.21 -19.61
N LEU A 48 1.24 2.27 -20.38
CA LEU A 48 2.61 2.74 -20.59
C LEU A 48 3.25 3.27 -19.30
N LEU A 49 2.49 3.98 -18.47
CA LEU A 49 3.00 4.45 -17.17
C LEU A 49 3.30 3.28 -16.23
N MET A 50 2.47 2.23 -16.24
CA MET A 50 2.72 1.02 -15.46
C MET A 50 4.01 0.33 -15.90
N GLU A 51 4.24 0.21 -17.21
CA GLU A 51 5.49 -0.35 -17.77
C GLU A 51 6.71 0.53 -17.46
N ALA A 52 6.53 1.85 -17.41
CA ALA A 52 7.57 2.79 -17.01
C ALA A 52 7.85 2.79 -15.49
N GLY A 53 7.04 2.08 -14.69
CA GLY A 53 7.14 2.02 -13.24
C GLY A 53 6.50 3.22 -12.51
N ASP A 54 5.85 4.14 -13.22
CA ASP A 54 5.04 5.20 -12.62
C ASP A 54 3.66 4.67 -12.25
N PHE A 55 3.62 3.87 -11.18
CA PHE A 55 2.38 3.29 -10.66
C PHE A 55 1.38 4.36 -10.19
N GLY A 56 1.86 5.51 -9.68
CA GLY A 56 0.98 6.59 -9.23
C GLY A 56 0.24 7.24 -10.39
N GLY A 57 0.98 7.61 -11.45
CA GLY A 57 0.39 8.15 -12.67
C GLY A 57 -0.49 7.12 -13.38
N ALA A 58 -0.06 5.86 -13.45
CA ALA A 58 -0.84 4.77 -14.05
C ALA A 58 -2.20 4.59 -13.34
N LEU A 59 -2.21 4.57 -12.01
CA LEU A 59 -3.43 4.42 -11.22
C LEU A 59 -4.40 5.57 -11.49
N LEU A 60 -3.90 6.82 -11.49
CA LEU A 60 -4.73 8.00 -11.74
C LEU A 60 -5.41 7.93 -13.12
N LEU A 61 -4.68 7.50 -14.15
CA LEU A 61 -5.25 7.36 -15.50
C LEU A 61 -6.21 6.19 -15.61
N ALA A 62 -5.94 5.07 -14.94
CA ALA A 62 -6.85 3.93 -14.88
C ALA A 62 -8.16 4.29 -14.17
N GLU A 63 -8.09 4.98 -13.02
CA GLU A 63 -9.28 5.43 -12.27
C GLU A 63 -10.12 6.42 -13.10
N ARG A 64 -9.49 7.35 -13.84
CA ARG A 64 -10.21 8.24 -14.79
C ARG A 64 -10.84 7.49 -15.97
N ALA A 65 -10.23 6.40 -16.42
CA ALA A 65 -10.82 5.58 -17.46
C ALA A 65 -12.04 4.81 -16.92
N LEU A 66 -11.96 4.32 -15.67
CA LEU A 66 -13.07 3.66 -14.97
C LEU A 66 -14.25 4.61 -14.69
N GLU A 67 -14.04 5.92 -14.53
CA GLU A 67 -15.15 6.89 -14.45
C GLU A 67 -16.04 6.88 -15.71
N ARG A 68 -15.49 6.48 -16.87
CA ARG A 68 -16.22 6.40 -18.13
C ARG A 68 -16.81 5.02 -18.37
N ASP A 69 -16.10 3.98 -17.97
CA ASP A 69 -16.51 2.57 -18.10
C ASP A 69 -16.20 1.81 -16.81
N PRO A 70 -17.13 1.85 -15.81
CA PRO A 70 -16.88 1.30 -14.48
C PRO A 70 -16.76 -0.23 -14.44
N GLU A 71 -17.27 -0.93 -15.45
CA GLU A 71 -17.32 -2.40 -15.53
C GLU A 71 -16.26 -2.97 -16.47
N ASN A 72 -15.30 -2.13 -16.88
CA ASN A 72 -14.21 -2.55 -17.73
C ASN A 72 -13.26 -3.48 -16.97
N LEU A 73 -13.35 -4.78 -17.23
CA LEU A 73 -12.58 -5.81 -16.53
C LEU A 73 -11.06 -5.56 -16.59
N GLU A 74 -10.54 -5.15 -17.75
CA GLU A 74 -9.12 -4.88 -17.95
C GLU A 74 -8.66 -3.69 -17.08
N LEU A 75 -9.45 -2.62 -17.02
CA LEU A 75 -9.13 -1.46 -16.20
C LEU A 75 -9.25 -1.75 -14.71
N LEU A 76 -10.28 -2.49 -14.29
CA LEU A 76 -10.46 -2.91 -12.90
C LEU A 76 -9.29 -3.78 -12.44
N TRP A 77 -8.90 -4.76 -13.27
CA TRP A 77 -7.74 -5.60 -13.02
C TRP A 77 -6.44 -4.81 -12.95
N ARG A 78 -6.21 -3.87 -13.88
CA ARG A 78 -5.03 -2.98 -13.85
C ARG A 78 -5.02 -2.13 -12.59
N ALA A 79 -6.13 -1.48 -12.25
CA ALA A 79 -6.21 -0.61 -11.08
C ALA A 79 -5.97 -1.38 -9.77
N ALA A 80 -6.52 -2.60 -9.66
CA ALA A 80 -6.26 -3.49 -8.54
C ALA A 80 -4.78 -3.91 -8.48
N SER A 81 -4.19 -4.35 -9.61
CA SER A 81 -2.79 -4.76 -9.69
C SER A 81 -1.82 -3.63 -9.35
N ILE A 82 -2.08 -2.41 -9.85
CA ILE A 82 -1.31 -1.22 -9.53
C ILE A 82 -1.43 -0.89 -8.03
N SER A 83 -2.62 -1.02 -7.45
CA SER A 83 -2.85 -0.79 -6.02
C SER A 83 -2.09 -1.79 -5.13
N VAL A 84 -2.02 -3.07 -5.56
CA VAL A 84 -1.18 -4.09 -4.90
C VAL A 84 0.30 -3.70 -4.96
N SER A 85 0.80 -3.26 -6.13
CA SER A 85 2.19 -2.78 -6.28
C SER A 85 2.50 -1.57 -5.39
N LEU A 86 1.54 -0.66 -5.22
CA LEU A 86 1.63 0.49 -4.31
C LEU A 86 1.44 0.12 -2.82
N ARG A 87 1.09 -1.14 -2.53
CA ARG A 87 0.73 -1.63 -1.19
C ARG A 87 -0.43 -0.85 -0.56
N ASP A 88 -1.33 -0.32 -1.38
CA ASP A 88 -2.59 0.31 -0.95
C ASP A 88 -3.67 -0.77 -0.90
N ALA A 89 -3.75 -1.45 0.26
CA ALA A 89 -4.67 -2.57 0.47
C ALA A 89 -6.13 -2.16 0.26
N GLY A 90 -6.51 -0.96 0.71
CA GLY A 90 -7.87 -0.47 0.61
C GLY A 90 -8.29 -0.20 -0.83
N ARG A 91 -7.41 0.37 -1.67
CA ARG A 91 -7.69 0.50 -3.10
C ARG A 91 -7.69 -0.84 -3.83
N ALA A 92 -6.72 -1.71 -3.52
CA ALA A 92 -6.62 -3.04 -4.12
C ALA A 92 -7.91 -3.84 -3.89
N ARG A 93 -8.39 -3.86 -2.63
CA ARG A 93 -9.66 -4.48 -2.24
C ARG A 93 -10.84 -3.94 -3.06
N ARG A 94 -11.02 -2.62 -3.08
CA ARG A 94 -12.15 -2.00 -3.82
C ARG A 94 -12.17 -2.37 -5.30
N HIS A 95 -11.02 -2.31 -5.97
CA HIS A 95 -10.94 -2.63 -7.39
C HIS A 95 -11.09 -4.13 -7.67
N ALA A 96 -10.59 -5.00 -6.78
CA ALA A 96 -10.79 -6.45 -6.86
C ALA A 96 -12.26 -6.85 -6.67
N ASP A 97 -12.95 -6.24 -5.69
CA ASP A 97 -14.37 -6.50 -5.43
C ASP A 97 -15.22 -6.02 -6.62
N ALA A 98 -14.91 -4.85 -7.18
CA ALA A 98 -15.57 -4.33 -8.38
C ALA A 98 -15.31 -5.23 -9.61
N LEU A 99 -14.09 -5.73 -9.78
CA LEU A 99 -13.77 -6.71 -10.82
C LEU A 99 -14.61 -7.97 -10.65
N TRP A 100 -14.65 -8.53 -9.43
CA TRP A 100 -15.45 -9.71 -9.13
C TRP A 100 -16.94 -9.50 -9.46
N ALA A 101 -17.50 -8.36 -9.07
CA ALA A 101 -18.88 -8.02 -9.38
C ALA A 101 -19.14 -7.95 -10.90
N ALA A 102 -18.28 -7.26 -11.65
CA ALA A 102 -18.40 -7.11 -13.10
C ALA A 102 -18.24 -8.45 -13.85
N VAL A 103 -17.42 -9.37 -13.32
CA VAL A 103 -17.27 -10.73 -13.89
C VAL A 103 -18.52 -11.58 -13.66
N GLN A 104 -19.15 -11.45 -12.49
CA GLN A 104 -20.31 -12.25 -12.11
C GLN A 104 -21.59 -11.85 -12.87
N ASP A 105 -21.71 -10.58 -13.27
CA ASP A 105 -22.86 -10.09 -14.03
C ASP A 105 -22.85 -10.57 -15.49
N ARG A 106 -21.68 -10.94 -16.03
CA ARG A 106 -21.55 -11.45 -17.41
C ARG A 106 -22.04 -12.90 -17.50
N ALA A 107 -23.07 -13.13 -18.33
CA ALA A 107 -23.76 -14.41 -18.52
C ALA A 107 -22.85 -15.61 -18.89
N SER A 108 -21.66 -15.34 -19.42
CA SER A 108 -20.59 -16.32 -19.58
C SER A 108 -19.41 -15.87 -18.73
N GLY A 109 -19.43 -16.22 -17.44
CA GLY A 109 -18.35 -15.94 -16.51
C GLY A 109 -17.03 -16.43 -17.09
N ASP A 110 -16.19 -15.48 -17.49
CA ASP A 110 -14.88 -15.79 -18.02
C ASP A 110 -14.02 -16.28 -16.85
N ARG A 111 -13.78 -17.60 -16.81
CA ARG A 111 -13.01 -18.26 -15.74
C ARG A 111 -11.65 -17.60 -15.54
N GLU A 112 -11.12 -17.02 -16.60
CA GLU A 112 -9.88 -16.26 -16.58
C GLU A 112 -9.98 -15.05 -15.64
N TRP A 113 -10.97 -14.17 -15.88
CA TRP A 113 -11.24 -13.01 -15.05
C TRP A 113 -11.68 -13.36 -13.62
N GLN A 114 -12.39 -14.47 -13.44
CA GLN A 114 -12.72 -14.97 -12.09
C GLN A 114 -11.46 -15.32 -11.31
N SER A 115 -10.52 -16.02 -11.95
CA SER A 115 -9.26 -16.40 -11.29
C SER A 115 -8.40 -15.17 -10.96
N ALA A 116 -8.35 -14.20 -11.87
CA ALA A 116 -7.61 -12.95 -11.67
C ALA A 116 -8.20 -12.11 -10.51
N ALA A 117 -9.53 -11.99 -10.44
CA ALA A 117 -10.20 -11.31 -9.35
C ALA A 117 -9.92 -11.96 -7.99
N LEU A 118 -10.00 -13.29 -7.90
CA LEU A 118 -9.67 -14.02 -6.67
C LEU A 118 -8.20 -13.88 -6.25
N GLU A 119 -7.27 -13.84 -7.20
CA GLU A 119 -5.85 -13.61 -6.92
C GLU A 119 -5.61 -12.21 -6.34
N LEU A 120 -6.27 -11.20 -6.92
CA LEU A 120 -6.18 -9.82 -6.45
C LEU A 120 -6.82 -9.64 -5.07
N GLU A 121 -7.96 -10.28 -4.82
CA GLU A 121 -8.60 -10.33 -3.51
C GLU A 121 -7.66 -10.92 -2.45
N ARG A 122 -7.05 -12.09 -2.71
CA ARG A 122 -6.08 -12.69 -1.79
C ARG A 122 -4.88 -11.78 -1.55
N SER A 123 -4.42 -11.07 -2.58
CA SER A 123 -3.31 -10.12 -2.47
C SER A 123 -3.69 -8.92 -1.60
N ALA A 124 -4.92 -8.41 -1.74
CA ALA A 124 -5.44 -7.36 -0.89
C ALA A 124 -5.53 -7.79 0.59
N ASP A 125 -6.05 -9.00 0.86
CA ASP A 125 -6.10 -9.56 2.22
C ASP A 125 -4.72 -9.66 2.86
N GLN A 126 -3.73 -10.16 2.13
CA GLN A 126 -2.35 -10.24 2.62
C GLN A 126 -1.79 -8.86 2.96
N LEU A 127 -2.08 -7.84 2.15
CA LEU A 127 -1.66 -6.47 2.43
C LEU A 127 -2.36 -5.90 3.68
N GLU A 128 -3.65 -6.16 3.86
CA GLU A 128 -4.40 -5.74 5.05
C GLU A 128 -3.87 -6.43 6.31
N GLU A 129 -3.60 -7.73 6.25
CA GLU A 129 -3.04 -8.48 7.38
C GLU A 129 -1.66 -7.93 7.78
N HIS A 130 -0.78 -7.71 6.79
CA HIS A 130 0.53 -7.10 7.04
C HIS A 130 0.43 -5.68 7.59
N ALA A 131 -0.51 -4.87 7.11
CA ALA A 131 -0.76 -3.54 7.66
C ALA A 131 -1.25 -3.62 9.11
N ALA A 132 -2.19 -4.52 9.40
CA ALA A 132 -2.73 -4.74 10.74
C ALA A 132 -1.67 -5.28 11.71
N GLU A 133 -0.78 -6.17 11.26
CA GLU A 133 0.35 -6.64 12.05
C GLU A 133 1.30 -5.50 12.42
N ARG A 134 1.67 -4.64 11.46
CA ARG A 134 2.50 -3.46 11.74
C ARG A 134 1.87 -2.54 12.77
N VAL A 135 0.56 -2.30 12.68
CA VAL A 135 -0.17 -1.49 13.67
C VAL A 135 -0.16 -2.15 15.05
N ARG A 136 -0.35 -3.47 15.13
CA ARG A 136 -0.26 -4.24 16.38
C ARG A 136 1.14 -4.15 17.00
N LEU A 137 2.18 -4.29 16.20
CA LEU A 137 3.58 -4.17 16.65
C LEU A 137 3.89 -2.75 17.16
N LEU A 138 3.46 -1.71 16.43
CA LEU A 138 3.65 -0.32 16.86
C LEU A 138 2.89 -0.03 18.16
N ARG A 139 1.68 -0.57 18.34
CA ARG A 139 0.93 -0.44 19.59
C ARG A 139 1.67 -1.11 20.74
N ARG A 140 2.19 -2.33 20.55
CA ARG A 140 3.01 -3.02 21.56
C ARG A 140 4.28 -2.25 21.89
N ALA A 141 5.00 -1.77 20.88
CA ALA A 141 6.21 -0.96 21.08
C ALA A 141 5.92 0.32 21.87
N ARG A 142 4.81 1.00 21.59
CA ARG A 142 4.36 2.19 22.35
C ARG A 142 4.01 1.87 23.80
N LEU A 143 3.38 0.74 24.07
CA LEU A 143 3.06 0.32 25.44
C LEU A 143 4.35 -0.01 26.21
N LEU A 144 5.29 -0.71 25.59
CA LEU A 144 6.58 -1.03 26.20
C LEU A 144 7.40 0.24 26.45
N SER A 145 7.50 1.15 25.48
CA SER A 145 8.24 2.41 25.65
C SER A 145 7.61 3.31 26.71
N GLY A 146 6.28 3.41 26.74
CA GLY A 146 5.55 4.15 27.78
C GLY A 146 5.74 3.54 29.18
N GLY A 147 5.72 2.21 29.28
CA GLY A 147 5.98 1.49 30.53
C GLY A 147 7.40 1.72 31.05
N ILE A 148 8.41 1.59 30.19
CA ILE A 148 9.82 1.88 30.54
C ILE A 148 9.97 3.34 31.00
N PHE A 149 9.37 4.27 30.27
CA PHE A 149 9.41 5.69 30.62
C PHE A 149 8.79 5.97 31.99
N ALA A 150 7.65 5.35 32.32
CA ALA A 150 7.01 5.48 33.62
C ALA A 150 7.87 4.94 34.77
N VAL A 151 8.53 3.79 34.57
CA VAL A 151 9.45 3.21 35.57
C VAL A 151 10.65 4.14 35.81
N LEU A 152 11.25 4.69 34.74
CA LEU A 152 12.37 5.62 34.87
C LEU A 152 11.97 6.90 35.61
N LEU A 153 10.78 7.46 35.33
CA LEU A 153 10.26 8.62 36.06
C LEU A 153 10.01 8.31 37.54
N ALA A 154 9.45 7.14 37.87
CA ALA A 154 9.22 6.73 39.24
C ALA A 154 10.55 6.56 40.01
N ALA A 155 11.55 5.93 39.36
CA ALA A 155 12.89 5.78 39.93
C ALA A 155 13.55 7.15 40.18
N LEU A 156 13.43 8.09 39.23
CA LEU A 156 13.95 9.45 39.38
C LEU A 156 13.24 10.21 40.53
N ALA A 157 11.92 10.13 40.60
CA ALA A 157 11.14 10.77 41.67
C ALA A 157 11.51 10.20 43.05
N TRP A 158 11.72 8.89 43.15
CA TRP A 158 12.18 8.24 44.36
C TRP A 158 13.58 8.72 44.76
N LEU A 159 14.51 8.83 43.81
CA LEU A 159 15.87 9.32 44.04
C LEU A 159 15.88 10.78 44.54
N LEU A 160 15.09 11.66 43.91
CA LEU A 160 14.95 13.05 44.32
C LEU A 160 14.36 13.19 45.73
N ARG A 161 13.43 12.31 46.11
CA ARG A 161 12.85 12.26 47.46
C ARG A 161 13.87 11.79 48.51
N ALA A 162 14.72 10.83 48.17
CA ALA A 162 15.75 10.34 49.06
C ALA A 162 16.81 11.42 49.37
N ASP A 163 17.23 12.21 48.37
CA ASP A 163 18.16 13.33 48.56
C ASP A 163 17.57 14.42 49.48
N ALA A 164 16.27 14.73 49.32
CA ALA A 164 15.59 15.70 50.17
C ALA A 164 15.48 15.25 51.64
N ALA A 165 15.32 13.95 51.91
CA ALA A 165 15.28 13.40 53.27
C ALA A 165 16.67 13.27 53.91
N GLY A 166 17.72 13.17 53.10
CA GLY A 166 19.10 12.97 53.52
C GLY A 166 19.89 14.24 53.84
N ARG A 167 19.30 15.44 53.74
CA ARG A 167 19.91 16.68 54.25
C ARG A 167 19.51 16.87 55.72
N PRO A 168 20.28 16.37 56.70
CA PRO A 168 20.08 16.78 58.08
C PRO A 168 20.19 18.30 58.11
N GLY A 169 19.17 18.96 58.65
CA GLY A 169 19.12 20.41 58.73
C GLY A 169 20.47 20.92 59.23
N SER A 170 21.13 21.72 58.38
CA SER A 170 22.33 22.47 58.72
C SER A 170 22.07 23.08 60.09
N GLY A 171 22.63 22.45 61.12
CA GLY A 171 22.42 22.86 62.49
C GLY A 171 22.75 24.34 62.56
N LYS A 172 21.84 25.13 63.12
CA LYS A 172 22.11 26.53 63.41
C LYS A 172 23.46 26.58 64.13
N VAL A 173 24.47 27.08 63.44
CA VAL A 173 25.79 27.34 64.02
C VAL A 173 25.51 28.34 65.13
N GLN A 174 25.58 27.88 66.38
CA GLN A 174 25.55 28.78 67.52
C GLN A 174 26.82 29.62 67.42
N GLU A 175 26.66 30.91 67.09
CA GLU A 175 27.75 31.86 67.17
C GLU A 175 28.24 31.93 68.63
N PRO A 176 29.56 31.89 68.87
CA PRO A 176 30.09 32.04 70.21
C PRO A 176 29.85 33.48 70.67
N VAL A 177 29.09 33.62 71.75
CA VAL A 177 28.92 34.89 72.47
C VAL A 177 30.28 35.22 73.10
N LEU A 178 30.89 36.31 72.62
CA LEU A 178 32.05 36.97 73.24
C LEU A 178 31.60 37.88 74.38
#